data_AF-A0A814WU39-F1
#
_entry.id   AF-A0A814WU39-F1
#
_cell.length_a   1.000
_cell.length_b   1.000
_cell.length_c   1.000
_cell.angle_alpha   90.00
_cell.angle_beta   90.00
_cell.angle_gamma   90.00
#
_symmetry.space_group_name_H-M   'P 1'
#
loop_
_entity.id
_entity.type
_entity.pdbx_description
1 polymer ?
#
loop_
_entity_poly.entity_id
_entity_poly.type
_entity_poly.pdbx_seq_one_letter_code
_entity_poly.pdbx_strand_id
1 'polypeptide(L)'
;MALESVIPGLAITGCVFCGIIAVIHIYIFILESILWRKRAAKSFKLSQAVVDASAGLAANQGFYNLLLAVGLIWGLAELNASTMLFFLAAVFTAGIFGVITSSPRILIVQVIPALLGFIFVAFGFFSTKNWSYWRHPLYLVLILIGAGLVTAILSFIIKKKFLDTIPKVSSRLAPANDDIHF
;
A
#
# COMPACT_ATOMS: atom_id res chain seq x y z
N MET A 1 0.58 -34.34 -7.48
CA MET A 1 -0.75 -34.17 -6.84
C MET A 1 -1.18 -32.70 -6.66
N ALA A 2 -0.29 -31.70 -6.71
CA ALA A 2 -0.66 -30.28 -6.47
C ALA A 2 -0.97 -29.43 -7.72
N LEU A 3 -0.71 -29.92 -8.94
CA LEU A 3 -0.86 -29.13 -10.18
C LEU A 3 -2.23 -29.29 -10.87
N GLU A 4 -3.05 -30.28 -10.49
CA GLU A 4 -4.33 -30.54 -11.16
C GLU A 4 -5.42 -29.49 -10.88
N SER A 5 -5.16 -28.54 -9.98
CA SER A 5 -6.15 -27.55 -9.55
C SER A 5 -5.64 -26.12 -9.61
N VAL A 6 -4.67 -25.84 -10.47
CA VAL A 6 -4.16 -24.50 -10.74
C VAL A 6 -4.56 -24.15 -12.17
N ILE A 7 -5.07 -22.94 -12.39
CA ILE A 7 -5.23 -22.36 -13.73
C ILE A 7 -3.93 -21.62 -14.04
N PRO A 8 -2.96 -22.23 -14.76
CA PRO A 8 -1.57 -21.77 -14.72
C PRO A 8 -1.39 -20.34 -15.23
N GLY A 9 -2.11 -19.98 -16.30
CA GLY A 9 -2.07 -18.62 -16.86
C GLY A 9 -2.51 -17.54 -15.86
N LEU A 10 -3.60 -17.79 -15.11
CA LEU A 10 -4.08 -16.85 -14.09
C LEU A 10 -3.13 -16.81 -12.89
N ALA A 11 -2.63 -17.96 -12.46
CA ALA A 11 -1.69 -18.06 -11.34
C ALA A 11 -0.38 -17.32 -11.62
N ILE A 12 0.21 -17.50 -12.81
CA ILE A 12 1.43 -16.79 -13.23
C ILE A 12 1.16 -15.29 -13.28
N THR A 13 0.04 -14.88 -13.89
CA THR A 13 -0.34 -13.46 -13.96
C THR A 13 -0.46 -12.85 -12.56
N GLY A 14 -1.12 -13.55 -11.63
CA GLY A 14 -1.23 -13.13 -10.24
C GLY A 14 0.13 -12.99 -9.54
N CYS A 15 1.03 -13.96 -9.75
CA CYS A 15 2.39 -13.90 -9.20
C CYS A 15 3.19 -12.71 -9.74
N VAL A 16 3.02 -12.36 -11.03
CA VAL A 16 3.66 -11.17 -11.62
C VAL A 16 3.17 -9.90 -10.94
N PHE A 17 1.86 -9.75 -10.72
CA PHE A 17 1.32 -8.60 -9.97
C PHE A 17 1.84 -8.56 -8.52
N CYS A 18 1.90 -9.68 -7.81
CA CYS A 18 2.51 -9.76 -6.47
C CYS A 18 3.95 -9.24 -6.48
N GLY A 19 4.75 -9.68 -7.46
CA GLY A 19 6.15 -9.25 -7.60
C GLY A 19 6.27 -7.75 -7.88
N ILE A 20 5.46 -7.22 -8.79
CA ILE A 20 5.40 -5.78 -9.09
C ILE A 20 5.09 -4.99 -7.82
N ILE A 21 4.08 -5.40 -7.05
CA ILE A 21 3.66 -4.70 -5.84
C ILE A 21 4.76 -4.78 -4.77
N ALA A 22 5.41 -5.94 -4.59
CA ALA A 22 6.52 -6.07 -3.66
C ALA A 22 7.66 -5.10 -4.01
N VAL A 23 8.03 -4.99 -5.30
CA VAL A 23 9.04 -4.04 -5.77
C VAL A 23 8.62 -2.58 -5.51
N ILE A 24 7.36 -2.24 -5.77
CA ILE A 24 6.81 -0.91 -5.48
C ILE A 24 6.96 -0.57 -3.99
N HIS A 25 6.65 -1.52 -3.10
CA HIS A 25 6.71 -1.28 -1.65
C HIS A 25 8.15 -1.22 -1.12
N ILE A 26 9.09 -1.97 -1.70
CA ILE A 26 10.53 -1.79 -1.43
C ILE A 26 10.97 -0.39 -1.87
N TYR A 27 10.55 0.05 -3.05
CA TYR A 27 10.86 1.40 -3.53
C TYR A 27 10.31 2.49 -2.60
N ILE A 28 9.07 2.33 -2.13
CA ILE A 28 8.45 3.25 -1.16
C ILE A 28 9.22 3.24 0.17
N PHE A 29 9.59 2.08 0.69
CA PHE A 29 10.44 1.96 1.88
C PHE A 29 11.75 2.76 1.72
N ILE A 30 12.45 2.59 0.60
CA ILE A 30 13.69 3.33 0.33
C ILE A 30 13.43 4.84 0.30
N LEU A 31 12.33 5.29 -0.32
CA LEU A 31 11.97 6.71 -0.35
C LEU A 31 11.65 7.28 1.03
N GLU A 32 10.86 6.57 1.84
CA GLU A 32 10.33 7.05 3.12
C GLU A 32 11.31 6.89 4.28
N SER A 33 12.20 5.88 4.23
CA SER A 33 13.16 5.61 5.31
C SER A 33 14.56 6.13 5.03
N ILE A 34 15.06 5.99 3.79
CA ILE A 34 16.46 6.27 3.45
C ILE A 34 16.60 7.61 2.74
N LEU A 35 15.74 7.87 1.76
CA LEU A 35 15.85 9.05 0.89
C LEU A 35 14.94 10.21 1.31
N TRP A 36 14.23 10.11 2.43
CA TRP A 36 13.23 11.09 2.86
C TRP A 36 13.80 12.50 2.91
N ARG A 37 14.88 12.71 3.66
CA ARG A 37 15.54 14.02 3.80
C ARG A 37 16.04 14.61 2.48
N LYS A 38 16.34 13.76 1.48
CA LYS A 38 16.86 14.17 0.18
C LYS A 38 15.76 14.48 -0.84
N ARG A 39 14.59 13.83 -0.74
CA ARG A 39 13.55 13.90 -1.80
C ARG A 39 12.20 14.44 -1.34
N ALA A 40 11.88 14.38 -0.06
CA ALA A 40 10.55 14.77 0.45
C ALA A 40 10.24 16.25 0.20
N ALA A 41 11.21 17.15 0.36
CA ALA A 41 11.03 18.58 0.10
C ALA A 41 10.50 18.83 -1.33
N LYS A 42 11.11 18.20 -2.34
CA LYS A 42 10.70 18.34 -3.75
C LYS A 42 9.41 17.60 -4.06
N SER A 43 9.24 16.38 -3.55
CA SER A 43 8.07 15.54 -3.85
C SER A 43 6.79 16.06 -3.21
N PHE A 44 6.87 16.62 -2.00
CA PHE A 44 5.72 17.06 -1.20
C PHE A 44 5.64 18.58 -1.02
N LYS A 45 6.57 19.35 -1.61
CA LYS A 45 6.65 20.82 -1.48
C LYS A 45 6.72 21.28 -0.02
N LEU A 46 7.55 20.58 0.77
CA LEU A 46 7.73 20.83 2.21
C LEU A 46 8.98 21.67 2.47
N SER A 47 8.97 22.46 3.55
CA SER A 47 10.19 23.11 4.06
C SER A 47 11.13 22.07 4.68
N GLN A 48 12.42 22.39 4.73
CA GLN A 48 13.42 21.47 5.31
C GLN A 48 13.12 21.15 6.78
N ALA A 49 12.64 22.13 7.55
CA ALA A 49 12.24 21.93 8.95
C ALA A 49 11.13 20.87 9.10
N VAL A 50 10.13 20.87 8.21
CA VAL A 50 9.06 19.85 8.23
C VAL A 50 9.60 18.48 7.80
N VAL A 51 10.48 18.44 6.81
CA VAL A 51 11.12 17.19 6.36
C VAL A 51 11.92 16.56 7.50
N ASP A 52 12.70 17.35 8.22
CA ASP A 52 13.53 16.86 9.33
C ASP A 52 12.69 16.43 10.53
N ALA A 53 11.65 17.20 10.88
CA ALA A 53 10.74 16.86 11.98
C ALA A 53 9.90 15.60 11.69
N SER A 54 9.56 15.33 10.42
CA SER A 54 8.76 14.18 10.01
C SER A 54 9.57 12.92 9.70
N ALA A 55 10.91 13.00 9.66
CA ALA A 55 11.76 11.91 9.20
C ALA A 55 11.58 10.60 9.97
N GLY A 56 11.39 10.66 11.30
CA GLY A 56 11.15 9.46 12.11
C GLY A 56 9.80 8.80 11.79
N LEU A 57 8.75 9.60 11.59
CA LEU A 57 7.42 9.11 11.22
C LEU A 57 7.42 8.49 9.83
N ALA A 58 8.09 9.15 8.87
CA ALA A 58 8.26 8.63 7.52
C ALA A 58 9.04 7.31 7.51
N ALA A 59 10.12 7.19 8.30
CA ALA A 59 10.86 5.94 8.42
C ALA A 59 10.01 4.79 8.97
N ASN A 60 9.15 5.05 9.97
CA ASN A 60 8.23 4.05 10.47
C ASN A 60 7.21 3.62 9.40
N GLN A 61 6.64 4.58 8.66
CA GLN A 61 5.75 4.29 7.52
C GLN A 61 6.45 3.43 6.46
N GLY A 62 7.70 3.76 6.13
CA GLY A 62 8.51 2.98 5.21
C GLY A 62 8.74 1.55 5.69
N PHE A 63 8.99 1.32 6.98
CA PHE A 63 9.22 -0.02 7.50
C PHE A 63 7.98 -0.92 7.40
N TYR A 64 6.77 -0.38 7.59
CA TYR A 64 5.54 -1.13 7.30
C TYR A 64 5.44 -1.51 5.82
N ASN A 65 5.82 -0.62 4.89
CA ASN A 65 5.90 -0.94 3.47
C ASN A 65 6.89 -2.09 3.20
N LEU A 66 8.04 -2.12 3.89
CA LEU A 66 8.98 -3.23 3.79
C LEU A 66 8.36 -4.57 4.24
N LEU A 67 7.60 -4.57 5.34
CA LEU A 67 6.90 -5.78 5.81
C LEU A 67 5.86 -6.28 4.79
N LEU A 68 5.13 -5.39 4.13
CA LEU A 68 4.21 -5.76 3.04
C LEU A 68 4.95 -6.43 1.88
N ALA A 69 6.10 -5.88 1.49
CA ALA A 69 6.92 -6.46 0.43
C ALA A 69 7.48 -7.84 0.81
N VAL A 70 8.04 -7.98 2.02
CA VAL A 70 8.57 -9.26 2.53
C VAL A 70 7.47 -10.32 2.58
N GLY A 71 6.27 -9.95 3.02
CA GLY A 71 5.11 -10.83 3.02
C GLY A 71 4.71 -11.35 1.65
N LEU A 72 4.69 -10.47 0.64
CA LEU A 72 4.43 -10.85 -0.76
C LEU A 72 5.54 -11.74 -1.33
N ILE A 73 6.81 -11.42 -1.07
CA ILE A 73 7.95 -12.23 -1.50
C ILE A 73 7.91 -13.62 -0.86
N TRP A 74 7.57 -13.70 0.43
CA TRP A 74 7.41 -14.97 1.11
C TRP A 74 6.27 -15.80 0.51
N GLY A 75 5.11 -15.18 0.26
CA GLY A 75 4.00 -15.83 -0.44
C GLY A 75 4.37 -16.34 -1.83
N LEU A 76 5.18 -15.59 -2.57
CA LEU A 76 5.71 -16.00 -3.88
C LEU A 76 6.69 -17.18 -3.78
N ALA A 77 7.63 -17.13 -2.85
CA ALA A 77 8.65 -18.17 -2.66
C ALA A 77 8.02 -19.53 -2.31
N GLU A 78 6.96 -19.52 -1.48
CA GLU A 78 6.21 -20.72 -1.08
C GLU A 78 5.06 -21.08 -2.04
N LEU A 79 4.83 -20.27 -3.09
CA LEU A 79 3.63 -20.33 -3.93
C LEU A 79 2.32 -20.42 -3.10
N ASN A 80 2.31 -19.73 -1.96
CA ASN A 80 1.19 -19.77 -1.02
C ASN A 80 0.16 -18.68 -1.37
N ALA A 81 -0.94 -19.11 -1.99
CA ALA A 81 -2.04 -18.23 -2.38
C ALA A 81 -2.62 -17.45 -1.21
N SER A 82 -2.80 -18.06 -0.04
CA SER A 82 -3.40 -17.40 1.13
C SER A 82 -2.52 -16.26 1.64
N THR A 83 -1.21 -16.48 1.72
CA THR A 83 -0.24 -15.43 2.09
C THR A 83 -0.26 -14.28 1.07
N MET A 84 -0.20 -14.59 -0.23
CA MET A 84 -0.28 -13.57 -1.28
C MET A 84 -1.58 -12.76 -1.20
N LEU A 85 -2.73 -13.44 -1.07
CA LEU A 85 -4.04 -12.79 -0.98
C LEU A 85 -4.16 -11.87 0.24
N PHE A 86 -3.62 -12.29 1.40
CA PHE A 86 -3.64 -11.46 2.61
C PHE A 86 -2.89 -10.15 2.39
N PHE A 87 -1.65 -10.20 1.88
CA PHE A 87 -0.86 -8.99 1.66
C PHE A 87 -1.41 -8.12 0.51
N LEU A 88 -1.93 -8.72 -0.56
CA LEU A 88 -2.61 -7.98 -1.62
C LEU A 88 -3.86 -7.25 -1.09
N ALA A 89 -4.66 -7.89 -0.23
CA ALA A 89 -5.80 -7.26 0.43
C ALA A 89 -5.38 -6.13 1.38
N ALA A 90 -4.27 -6.31 2.10
CA ALA A 90 -3.72 -5.27 2.96
C ALA A 90 -3.29 -4.04 2.15
N VAL A 91 -2.56 -4.24 1.04
CA VAL A 91 -2.17 -3.16 0.12
C VAL A 91 -3.40 -2.47 -0.49
N PHE A 92 -4.39 -3.24 -0.92
CA PHE A 92 -5.62 -2.69 -1.49
C PHE A 92 -6.37 -1.80 -0.49
N THR A 93 -6.59 -2.29 0.73
CA THR A 93 -7.35 -1.56 1.76
C THR A 93 -6.57 -0.35 2.28
N ALA A 94 -5.30 -0.50 2.64
CA ALA A 94 -4.44 0.62 3.04
C ALA A 94 -4.29 1.66 1.91
N GLY A 95 -4.20 1.19 0.66
CA GLY A 95 -4.15 2.05 -0.51
C GLY A 95 -5.41 2.90 -0.68
N ILE A 96 -6.61 2.36 -0.43
CA ILE A 96 -7.86 3.15 -0.43
C ILE A 96 -7.80 4.28 0.60
N PHE A 97 -7.31 3.97 1.81
CA PHE A 97 -7.10 5.00 2.83
C PHE A 97 -6.13 6.08 2.34
N GLY A 98 -5.00 5.68 1.75
CA GLY A 98 -4.02 6.58 1.15
C GLY A 98 -4.56 7.43 0.00
N VAL A 99 -5.43 6.89 -0.86
CA VAL A 99 -6.07 7.63 -1.96
C VAL A 99 -6.87 8.81 -1.43
N ILE A 100 -7.65 8.58 -0.37
CA ILE A 100 -8.55 9.60 0.19
C ILE A 100 -7.76 10.65 0.98
N THR A 101 -6.78 10.20 1.77
CA THR A 101 -6.09 11.05 2.76
C THR A 101 -4.79 11.69 2.24
N SER A 102 -4.12 11.07 1.27
CA SER A 102 -2.75 11.44 0.89
C SER A 102 -2.62 11.85 -0.57
N SER A 103 -2.90 10.95 -1.52
CA SER A 103 -2.72 11.25 -2.94
C SER A 103 -3.55 10.36 -3.86
N PRO A 104 -4.26 10.92 -4.86
CA PRO A 104 -5.01 10.12 -5.83
C PRO A 104 -4.12 9.20 -6.68
N ARG A 105 -2.82 9.49 -6.79
CA ARG A 105 -1.86 8.65 -7.53
C ARG A 105 -1.74 7.23 -6.95
N ILE A 106 -2.03 7.07 -5.65
CA ILE A 106 -2.01 5.76 -4.96
C ILE A 106 -3.01 4.79 -5.59
N LEU A 107 -4.10 5.29 -6.19
CA LEU A 107 -5.10 4.46 -6.86
C LEU A 107 -4.47 3.65 -7.99
N ILE A 108 -3.67 4.32 -8.83
CA ILE A 108 -3.08 3.75 -10.03
C ILE A 108 -1.84 2.91 -9.68
N VAL A 109 -1.03 3.36 -8.71
CA VAL A 109 0.25 2.72 -8.38
C VAL A 109 0.09 1.54 -7.41
N GLN A 110 -0.92 1.55 -6.55
CA GLN A 110 -1.08 0.52 -5.51
C GLN A 110 -2.43 -0.20 -5.58
N VAL A 111 -3.55 0.54 -5.51
CA VAL A 111 -4.89 -0.06 -5.34
C VAL A 111 -5.29 -0.91 -6.54
N ILE A 112 -5.19 -0.38 -7.76
CA ILE A 112 -5.56 -1.10 -8.97
C ILE A 112 -4.65 -2.34 -9.18
N PRO A 113 -3.31 -2.23 -9.15
CA PRO A 113 -2.45 -3.40 -9.25
C PRO A 113 -2.72 -4.45 -8.18
N ALA A 114 -2.97 -4.05 -6.92
CA ALA A 114 -3.27 -4.98 -5.83
C ALA A 114 -4.60 -5.71 -6.02
N LEU A 115 -5.63 -5.01 -6.49
CA LEU A 115 -6.90 -5.63 -6.83
C LEU A 115 -6.75 -6.65 -7.97
N LEU A 116 -6.02 -6.30 -9.02
CA LEU A 116 -5.77 -7.20 -10.14
C LEU A 116 -4.99 -8.44 -9.68
N GLY A 117 -3.89 -8.25 -8.93
CA GLY A 117 -3.14 -9.35 -8.33
C GLY A 117 -4.02 -10.25 -7.46
N PHE A 118 -4.90 -9.67 -6.65
CA PHE A 118 -5.80 -10.43 -5.78
C PHE A 118 -6.75 -11.30 -6.60
N ILE A 119 -7.38 -10.75 -7.63
CA ILE A 119 -8.28 -11.49 -8.51
C ILE A 119 -7.51 -12.63 -9.20
N PHE A 120 -6.37 -12.36 -9.83
CA PHE A 120 -5.62 -13.39 -10.54
C PHE A 120 -5.10 -14.50 -9.62
N VAL A 121 -4.63 -14.18 -8.42
CA VAL A 121 -4.24 -15.20 -7.42
C VAL A 121 -5.45 -16.00 -6.95
N ALA A 122 -6.56 -15.34 -6.60
CA ALA A 122 -7.75 -16.00 -6.08
C ALA A 122 -8.33 -17.02 -7.07
N PHE A 123 -8.41 -16.66 -8.35
CA PHE A 123 -8.91 -17.56 -9.39
C PHE A 123 -7.84 -18.54 -9.89
N GLY A 124 -6.57 -18.13 -9.94
CA GLY A 124 -5.47 -18.97 -10.44
C GLY A 124 -5.16 -20.17 -9.55
N PHE A 125 -5.30 -20.02 -8.23
CA PHE A 125 -5.05 -21.08 -7.25
C PHE A 125 -6.34 -21.72 -6.71
N PHE A 126 -7.49 -21.41 -7.28
CA PHE A 126 -8.77 -21.98 -6.84
C PHE A 126 -8.89 -23.46 -7.19
N SER A 127 -9.34 -24.25 -6.21
CA SER A 127 -9.56 -25.69 -6.35
C SER A 127 -10.88 -26.10 -5.74
N THR A 128 -11.74 -26.77 -6.51
CA THR A 128 -13.01 -27.34 -6.02
C THR A 128 -12.79 -28.54 -5.10
N LYS A 129 -11.62 -29.21 -5.17
CA LYS A 129 -11.29 -30.37 -4.31
C LYS A 129 -11.14 -29.98 -2.83
N ASN A 130 -10.78 -28.72 -2.54
CA ASN A 130 -10.54 -28.21 -1.18
C ASN A 130 -11.44 -27.01 -0.87
N TRP A 131 -12.74 -27.19 -1.12
CA TRP A 131 -13.75 -26.14 -0.96
C TRP A 131 -13.80 -25.61 0.48
N SER A 132 -13.78 -24.29 0.60
CA SER A 132 -14.06 -23.56 1.83
C SER A 132 -14.49 -22.15 1.48
N TYR A 133 -15.35 -21.55 2.30
CA TYR A 133 -15.75 -20.15 2.15
C TYR A 133 -14.53 -19.22 2.06
N TRP A 134 -13.47 -19.53 2.83
CA TRP A 134 -12.23 -18.76 2.91
C TRP A 134 -11.26 -18.98 1.75
N ARG A 135 -11.62 -19.83 0.78
CA ARG A 135 -10.79 -20.16 -0.39
C ARG A 135 -11.54 -20.02 -1.70
N HIS A 136 -12.81 -19.61 -1.64
CA HIS A 136 -13.64 -19.44 -2.83
C HIS A 136 -13.44 -18.04 -3.41
N PRO A 137 -13.05 -17.90 -4.69
CA PRO A 137 -12.64 -16.61 -5.26
C PRO A 137 -13.75 -15.57 -5.19
N LEU A 138 -15.02 -15.95 -5.45
CA LEU A 138 -16.14 -15.00 -5.36
C LEU A 138 -16.33 -14.45 -3.95
N TYR A 139 -16.21 -15.30 -2.92
CA TYR A 139 -16.39 -14.84 -1.54
C TYR A 139 -15.23 -13.97 -1.10
N LEU A 140 -14.01 -14.31 -1.50
CA LEU A 140 -12.82 -13.49 -1.24
C LEU A 140 -12.92 -12.11 -1.90
N VAL A 141 -13.40 -12.03 -3.15
CA VAL A 141 -13.64 -10.75 -3.83
C VAL A 141 -14.75 -9.95 -3.14
N LEU A 142 -15.85 -10.58 -2.72
CA LEU A 142 -16.92 -9.90 -2.00
C LEU A 142 -16.45 -9.37 -0.64
N ILE A 143 -15.66 -10.15 0.11
CA ILE A 143 -15.04 -9.72 1.35
C ILE A 143 -14.11 -8.52 1.08
N LEU A 144 -13.30 -8.56 0.02
CA LEU A 144 -12.40 -7.47 -0.35
C LEU A 144 -13.17 -6.18 -0.70
N ILE A 145 -14.28 -6.29 -1.44
CA ILE A 145 -15.16 -5.15 -1.75
C ILE A 145 -15.75 -4.58 -0.46
N GLY A 146 -16.27 -5.44 0.43
CA GLY A 146 -16.82 -5.01 1.71
C GLY A 146 -15.78 -4.30 2.57
N ALA A 147 -14.58 -4.88 2.70
CA ALA A 147 -13.47 -4.26 3.42
C ALA A 147 -13.06 -2.92 2.79
N GLY A 148 -12.97 -2.84 1.47
CA GLY A 148 -12.64 -1.61 0.75
C GLY A 148 -13.68 -0.50 0.96
N LEU A 149 -14.98 -0.82 0.94
CA LEU A 149 -16.06 0.12 1.22
C LEU A 149 -15.99 0.64 2.66
N VAL A 150 -15.80 -0.25 3.63
CA VAL A 150 -15.64 0.13 5.04
C VAL A 150 -14.43 1.06 5.20
N THR A 151 -13.29 0.72 4.60
CA THR A 151 -12.10 1.57 4.63
C THR A 151 -12.38 2.92 3.98
N ALA A 152 -13.05 2.99 2.83
CA ALA A 152 -13.37 4.24 2.16
C ALA A 152 -14.25 5.16 3.02
N ILE A 153 -15.30 4.61 3.63
CA ILE A 153 -16.21 5.36 4.52
C ILE A 153 -15.44 5.91 5.72
N LEU A 154 -14.68 5.06 6.40
CA LEU A 154 -13.88 5.47 7.56
C LEU A 154 -12.86 6.54 7.18
N SER A 155 -12.15 6.35 6.07
CA SER A 155 -11.16 7.31 5.57
C SER A 155 -11.78 8.67 5.26
N PHE A 156 -12.97 8.70 4.65
CA PHE A 156 -13.69 9.93 4.36
C PHE A 156 -14.13 10.65 5.63
N ILE A 157 -14.65 9.92 6.63
CA ILE A 157 -15.02 10.48 7.93
C ILE A 157 -13.79 11.05 8.62
N ILE A 158 -12.69 10.30 8.68
CA ILE A 158 -11.44 10.72 9.29
C ILE A 158 -10.92 11.99 8.62
N LYS A 159 -10.87 12.00 7.28
CA LYS A 159 -10.42 13.16 6.53
C LYS A 159 -11.27 14.40 6.82
N LYS A 160 -12.58 14.29 6.68
CA LYS A 160 -13.51 15.42 6.82
C LYS A 160 -13.57 15.96 8.25
N LYS A 161 -13.52 15.09 9.26
CA LYS A 161 -13.67 15.51 10.66
C LYS A 161 -12.35 15.91 11.34
N PHE A 162 -11.22 15.36 10.90
CA PHE A 162 -9.95 15.52 11.61
C PHE A 162 -8.80 16.03 10.76
N LEU A 163 -8.64 15.59 9.51
CA LEU A 163 -7.48 16.00 8.71
C LEU A 163 -7.68 17.35 8.04
N ASP A 164 -8.87 17.60 7.49
CA ASP A 164 -9.20 18.86 6.82
C ASP A 164 -9.36 20.04 7.81
N THR A 165 -9.46 19.76 9.11
CA THR A 165 -9.52 20.78 10.17
C THR A 165 -8.13 21.28 10.60
N ILE A 166 -7.06 20.58 10.22
CA ILE A 166 -5.69 20.99 10.51
C ILE A 166 -5.36 22.23 9.68
N PRO A 167 -4.97 23.35 10.30
CA PRO A 167 -4.56 24.54 9.56
C PRO A 167 -3.42 24.21 8.61
N LYS A 168 -3.57 24.54 7.32
CA LYS A 168 -2.48 24.39 6.36
C LYS A 168 -1.37 25.37 6.75
N VAL A 169 -0.21 24.83 7.15
CA VAL A 169 0.98 25.65 7.40
C VAL A 169 1.32 26.37 6.09
N SER A 170 1.07 27.68 6.05
CA SER A 170 1.47 28.48 4.90
C SER A 170 2.99 28.51 4.83
N SER A 171 3.56 28.40 3.63
CA SER A 171 5.00 28.49 3.36
C SER A 171 5.65 29.83 3.77
N ARG A 172 4.92 30.72 4.47
CA ARG A 172 5.37 32.04 4.94
C ARG A 172 6.02 32.04 6.33
N LEU A 173 6.17 30.90 6.98
CA LEU A 173 7.05 30.77 8.15
C LEU A 173 8.43 30.25 7.70
N ALA A 174 9.08 30.98 6.80
CA ALA A 174 10.54 31.00 6.80
C ALA A 174 10.95 31.79 8.06
N PRO A 175 11.91 31.33 8.87
CA PRO A 175 12.45 32.19 9.90
C PRO A 175 12.92 33.49 9.23
N ALA A 176 12.46 34.61 9.78
CA ALA A 176 13.05 35.90 9.47
C ALA A 176 14.55 35.81 9.74
N ASN A 177 15.32 36.50 8.91
CA ASN A 177 16.73 36.80 9.09
C ASN A 177 17.09 36.88 10.58
N ASP A 178 17.76 35.86 11.12
CA ASP A 178 18.58 36.06 12.30
C ASP A 178 19.97 36.37 11.75
N ASP A 179 20.19 37.67 11.60
CA ASP A 179 21.51 38.29 11.57
C ASP A 179 22.27 37.82 12.81
N ILE A 180 23.00 36.71 12.70
CA ILE A 180 24.02 36.36 13.68
C ILE A 180 25.32 36.93 13.13
N HIS A 181 25.55 38.20 13.49
CA HIS A 181 26.91 38.67 13.71
C HIS A 181 27.62 37.70 14.66
N PHE A 182 28.65 37.01 14.18
CA PHE A 182 29.98 36.88 14.80
C PHE A 182 30.98 36.39 13.75
#